data_AF-A0A3Q8WTV5-F1
#
_entry.id   AF-A0A3Q8WTV5-F1
#
_cell.length_a   1.000
_cell.length_b   1.000
_cell.length_c   1.000
_cell.angle_alpha   90.00
_cell.angle_beta   90.00
_cell.angle_gamma   90.00
#
_symmetry.space_group_name_H-M   'P 1'
#
loop_
_entity.id
_entity.type
_entity.pdbx_description
1 polymer ?
#
loop_
_entity_poly.entity_id
_entity_poly.type
_entity_poly.pdbx_seq_one_letter_code
_entity_poly.pdbx_strand_id
1 'polypeptide(L)'
;MDIGWKIVSTGGGLLAGLVAKKIVEFGWQAATGHDAPNEDDFQSNLVEAVVFSVVAAATNTIIRNLVMKKASSWYGQGAKAVAVDA
;
A
#
# COMPACT_ATOMS: atom_id res chain seq x y z
N MET A 1 -12.58 -4.29 -27.72
CA MET A 1 -11.19 -4.20 -28.21
C MET A 1 -10.34 -3.86 -27.00
N ASP A 2 -9.86 -4.90 -26.32
CA ASP A 2 -9.42 -4.80 -24.93
C ASP A 2 -7.91 -5.09 -24.80
N ILE A 3 -7.22 -5.25 -25.93
CA ILE A 3 -5.80 -5.59 -25.97
C ILE A 3 -4.92 -4.43 -25.49
N GLY A 4 -5.27 -3.18 -25.84
CA GLY A 4 -4.57 -1.98 -25.36
C GLY A 4 -4.71 -1.82 -23.85
N TRP A 5 -5.92 -2.01 -23.31
CA TRP A 5 -6.16 -1.95 -21.87
C TRP A 5 -5.50 -3.11 -21.12
N LYS A 6 -5.49 -4.33 -21.69
CA LYS A 6 -4.74 -5.48 -21.13
C LYS A 6 -3.23 -5.23 -21.13
N ILE A 7 -2.66 -4.68 -22.20
CA ILE A 7 -1.22 -4.36 -22.24
C ILE A 7 -0.87 -3.25 -21.25
N VAL A 8 -1.71 -2.23 -21.10
CA VAL A 8 -1.50 -1.17 -20.11
C VAL A 8 -1.65 -1.69 -18.68
N SER A 9 -2.60 -2.59 -18.41
CA SER A 9 -2.78 -3.17 -17.06
C SER A 9 -1.72 -4.21 -16.72
N THR A 10 -1.37 -5.11 -17.65
CA THR A 10 -0.30 -6.10 -17.46
C THR A 10 1.09 -5.45 -17.50
N GLY A 11 1.34 -4.56 -18.45
CA GLY A 11 2.60 -3.81 -18.58
C GLY A 11 2.78 -2.75 -17.50
N GLY A 12 1.69 -2.11 -17.07
CA GLY A 12 1.68 -1.20 -15.92
C GLY A 12 2.03 -1.93 -14.63
N GLY A 13 1.56 -3.16 -14.43
CA GLY A 13 1.96 -4.00 -13.31
C GLY A 13 3.47 -4.31 -13.29
N LEU A 14 4.06 -4.61 -14.46
CA LEU A 14 5.51 -4.85 -14.57
C LEU A 14 6.33 -3.59 -14.26
N LEU A 15 5.95 -2.45 -14.84
CA LEU A 15 6.62 -1.18 -14.56
C LEU A 15 6.45 -0.77 -13.08
N ALA A 16 5.25 -0.95 -12.52
CA ALA A 16 4.99 -0.70 -11.11
C ALA A 16 5.83 -1.64 -10.21
N GLY A 17 5.99 -2.91 -10.60
CA GLY A 17 6.86 -3.86 -9.90
C GLY A 17 8.32 -3.42 -9.90
N LEU A 18 8.85 -2.94 -11.03
CA LEU A 18 10.22 -2.43 -11.12
C LEU A 18 10.44 -1.18 -10.26
N VAL A 19 9.48 -0.26 -10.28
CA VAL A 19 9.53 0.96 -9.45
C VAL A 19 9.38 0.61 -7.97
N ALA A 20 8.47 -0.30 -7.61
CA ALA A 20 8.28 -0.77 -6.26
C ALA A 20 9.55 -1.41 -5.69
N LYS A 21 10.24 -2.23 -6.50
CA LYS A 21 11.52 -2.86 -6.10
C LYS A 21 12.56 -1.80 -5.73
N LYS A 22 12.75 -0.78 -6.56
CA LYS A 22 13.67 0.34 -6.26
C LYS A 22 13.28 1.12 -5.00
N ILE A 23 11.99 1.37 -4.79
CA ILE A 23 11.50 2.08 -3.59
C ILE A 23 11.78 1.26 -2.34
N VAL A 24 11.54 -0.05 -2.38
CA VAL A 24 11.79 -0.95 -1.25
C VAL A 24 13.29 -1.04 -0.96
N GLU A 25 14.12 -1.26 -1.98
CA GLU A 25 15.58 -1.29 -1.84
C GLU A 25 16.11 0.00 -1.21
N PHE A 26 15.70 1.15 -1.75
CA PHE A 26 16.14 2.45 -1.26
C PHE A 26 15.60 2.76 0.15
N GLY A 27 14.35 2.40 0.43
CA GLY A 27 13.74 2.55 1.75
C GLY A 27 14.43 1.69 2.79
N TRP A 28 14.83 0.46 2.42
CA TRP A 28 15.54 -0.45 3.30
C TRP A 28 16.97 0.01 3.58
N GLN A 29 17.69 0.41 2.54
CA GLN A 29 19.03 0.98 2.67
C GLN A 29 19.01 2.26 3.52
N ALA A 30 18.02 3.13 3.33
CA ALA A 30 17.88 4.35 4.11
C ALA A 30 17.53 4.09 5.58
N ALA A 31 16.70 3.07 5.87
CA ALA A 31 16.28 2.76 7.24
C ALA A 31 17.32 1.94 8.01
N THR A 32 18.00 1.01 7.35
CA THR A 32 18.86 0.01 8.00
C THR A 32 20.35 0.18 7.71
N GLY A 33 20.72 0.95 6.69
CA GLY A 33 22.11 1.15 6.26
C GLY A 33 22.70 0.00 5.44
N HIS A 34 21.94 -1.06 5.18
CA HIS A 34 22.38 -2.26 4.46
C HIS A 34 21.41 -2.57 3.31
N ASP A 35 21.88 -3.31 2.29
CA ASP A 35 21.03 -3.73 1.18
C ASP A 35 19.85 -4.58 1.64
N ALA A 36 18.74 -4.51 0.88
CA ALA A 36 17.52 -5.25 1.19
C ALA A 36 17.79 -6.77 1.27
N PRO A 37 17.17 -7.49 2.22
CA PRO A 37 17.43 -8.91 2.44
C PRO A 37 17.13 -9.71 1.17
N ASN A 38 18.02 -10.63 0.82
CA ASN A 38 17.78 -11.57 -0.28
C ASN A 38 16.96 -12.76 0.24
N GLU A 39 16.05 -13.24 -0.60
CA GLU A 39 15.04 -14.28 -0.30
C GLU A 39 15.65 -15.63 0.15
N ASP A 40 16.96 -15.83 -0.03
CA ASP A 40 17.66 -17.08 0.27
C ASP A 40 18.21 -17.18 1.71
N ASP A 41 18.15 -16.12 2.53
CA ASP A 41 18.69 -16.14 3.91
C ASP A 41 17.60 -16.13 4.99
N PHE A 42 16.98 -17.30 5.19
CA PHE A 42 15.88 -17.51 6.14
C PHE A 42 16.28 -17.43 7.62
N GLN A 43 17.57 -17.31 7.98
CA GLN A 43 18.00 -17.22 9.39
C GLN A 43 17.71 -15.85 10.03
N SER A 44 17.35 -14.83 9.25
CA SER A 44 17.16 -13.44 9.70
C SER A 44 15.68 -13.01 9.89
N ASN A 45 14.75 -13.97 9.83
CA ASN A 45 13.31 -13.73 9.66
C ASN A 45 12.60 -13.02 10.84
N LEU A 46 13.15 -13.05 12.07
CA LEU A 46 12.51 -12.38 13.22
C LEU A 46 12.57 -10.86 13.14
N VAL A 47 13.72 -10.30 12.75
CA VAL A 47 13.87 -8.84 12.59
C VAL A 47 13.05 -8.37 11.41
N GLU A 48 13.06 -9.13 10.32
CA GLU A 48 12.27 -8.84 9.12
C GLU A 48 10.75 -8.89 9.41
N ALA A 49 10.28 -9.90 10.14
CA ALA A 49 8.89 -9.99 10.58
C ALA A 49 8.49 -8.81 11.48
N VAL A 50 9.37 -8.37 12.39
CA VAL A 50 9.10 -7.21 13.24
C VAL A 50 9.02 -5.94 12.40
N VAL A 51 9.98 -5.69 11.51
CA VAL A 51 9.98 -4.50 10.63
C VAL A 51 8.74 -4.52 9.72
N PHE A 52 8.43 -5.66 9.09
CA PHE A 52 7.24 -5.82 8.28
C PHE A 52 5.96 -5.56 9.08
N SER A 53 5.88 -6.06 10.32
CA SER A 53 4.70 -5.85 11.18
C SER A 53 4.51 -4.37 11.53
N VAL A 54 5.59 -3.64 11.79
CA VAL A 54 5.55 -2.20 12.10
C VAL A 54 5.08 -1.41 10.88
N VAL A 55 5.65 -1.70 9.71
CA VAL A 55 5.26 -1.06 8.44
C VAL A 55 3.80 -1.39 8.09
N ALA A 56 3.38 -2.64 8.27
CA ALA A 56 2.00 -3.08 8.02
C ALA A 56 1.01 -2.41 9.00
N ALA A 57 1.35 -2.32 10.29
CA ALA A 57 0.53 -1.65 11.29
C ALA A 57 0.39 -0.15 11.01
N ALA A 58 1.48 0.52 10.65
CA ALA A 58 1.48 1.93 10.25
C ALA A 58 0.60 2.14 9.00
N THR A 59 0.80 1.32 7.97
CA THR A 59 0.02 1.38 6.72
C THR A 59 -1.46 1.15 6.97
N ASN A 60 -1.83 0.15 7.78
CA ASN A 60 -3.22 -0.16 8.13
C ASN A 60 -3.88 1.01 8.89
N THR A 61 -3.13 1.74 9.71
CA THR A 61 -3.64 2.94 10.41
C THR A 61 -3.95 4.07 9.42
N ILE A 62 -3.07 4.30 8.45
CA ILE A 62 -3.28 5.29 7.40
C ILE A 62 -4.49 4.92 6.55
N ILE A 63 -4.57 3.65 6.10
CA ILE A 63 -5.70 3.15 5.32
C ILE A 63 -7.00 3.33 6.09
N ARG A 64 -7.06 2.94 7.36
CA ARG A 64 -8.26 3.12 8.20
C ARG A 64 -8.68 4.57 8.30
N ASN A 65 -7.75 5.50 8.49
CA ASN A 65 -8.08 6.92 8.52
C ASN A 65 -8.62 7.42 7.16
N LEU A 66 -8.04 6.98 6.05
CA LEU A 66 -8.52 7.33 4.71
C LEU A 66 -9.89 6.72 4.39
N VAL A 67 -10.10 5.46 4.76
CA VAL A 67 -11.36 4.74 4.61
C VAL A 67 -12.44 5.38 5.47
N MET A 68 -12.16 5.70 6.74
CA MET A 68 -13.12 6.37 7.63
C MET A 68 -13.44 7.79 7.15
N LYS A 69 -12.44 8.54 6.65
CA LYS A 69 -12.69 9.84 6.01
C LYS A 69 -13.59 9.70 4.79
N LYS A 70 -13.31 8.75 3.89
CA LYS A 70 -14.15 8.48 2.71
C LYS A 70 -15.54 8.01 3.11
N ALA A 71 -15.65 7.09 4.06
CA ALA A 71 -16.92 6.60 4.58
C ALA A 71 -17.74 7.73 5.19
N SER A 72 -17.14 8.65 5.95
CA SER A 72 -17.83 9.83 6.49
C SER A 72 -18.30 10.78 5.40
N SER A 73 -17.56 10.94 4.29
CA SER A 73 -18.00 11.77 3.16
C SER A 73 -19.19 11.15 2.42
N TRP A 74 -19.25 9.83 2.36
CA TRP A 74 -20.34 9.09 1.70
C TRP A 74 -21.58 8.98 2.59
N TYR A 75 -21.42 8.57 3.86
CA TYR A 75 -22.52 8.51 4.82
C TYR A 75 -23.00 9.89 5.26
N GLY A 76 -22.12 10.90 5.31
CA GLY A 76 -22.48 12.29 5.59
C GLY A 76 -23.34 12.92 4.50
N GLN A 77 -23.20 12.49 3.24
CA GLN A 77 -24.13 12.90 2.17
C GLN A 77 -25.50 12.22 2.30
N GLY A 78 -25.56 10.96 2.75
CA GLY A 78 -26.83 10.27 3.04
C GLY A 78 -27.61 10.89 4.19
N ALA A 79 -26.94 11.30 5.27
CA ALA A 79 -27.58 11.96 6.41
C ALA A 79 -28.08 13.38 6.10
N LYS A 80 -27.39 14.12 5.22
CA LYS A 80 -27.86 15.44 4.76
C LYS A 80 -29.02 15.34 3.77
N ALA A 81 -29.08 14.32 2.93
CA ALA A 81 -30.23 14.09 2.05
C ALA A 81 -31.50 13.76 2.86
N VAL A 82 -31.41 12.87 3.86
CA VAL A 82 -32.54 12.53 4.73
C VAL A 82 -33.03 13.72 5.59
N ALA A 83 -32.16 14.67 5.93
CA ALA A 83 -32.54 15.87 6.70
C ALA A 83 -33.01 17.05 5.84
N VAL A 84 -32.87 16.99 4.52
CA VAL A 84 -33.41 18.00 3.58
C VAL A 84 -34.81 17.60 3.08
N ASP A 85 -35.15 16.32 3.18
CA ASP A 85 -36.46 15.75 2.80
C ASP A 85 -37.40 15.49 4.01
N ALA A 86 -37.05 15.98 5.22
CA ALA A 86 -37.84 15.86 6.46
C ALA A 86 -38.20 17.26 7.01
#